data_AF-A0A7K0NB10-F1
#
_entry.id   AF-A0A7K0NB10-F1
#
_cell.length_a   1.000
_cell.length_b   1.000
_cell.length_c   1.000
_cell.angle_alpha   90.00
_cell.angle_beta   90.00
_cell.angle_gamma   90.00
#
_symmetry.space_group_name_H-M   'P 1'
#
loop_
_entity.id
_entity.type
_entity.pdbx_description
1 polymer ?
#
loop_
_entity_poly.entity_id
_entity_poly.type
_entity_poly.pdbx_seq_one_letter_code
_entity_poly.pdbx_strand_id
1 'polypeptide(L)'
;MSDQSVVTAMTQAVELAQNNALAAIAATKDLSAVKTLTADLNKKDSPLNTLKSDLGKLTSVDDKRTMGQLLNTASQSVNAALLTRSTELESLEISARVAREAMDLSEFTTRRKRGHT
;
A
#
# COMPACT_ATOMS: atom_id res chain seq x y z
N MET A 1 35.59 -4.78 -13.40
CA MET A 1 34.70 -3.61 -13.22
C MET A 1 33.25 -3.87 -13.62
N SER A 2 32.89 -5.08 -14.06
CA SER A 2 31.54 -5.36 -14.58
C SER A 2 30.48 -5.60 -13.48
N ASP A 3 30.84 -6.21 -12.35
CA ASP A 3 29.85 -6.59 -11.32
C ASP A 3 29.22 -5.38 -10.62
N GLN A 4 30.00 -4.35 -10.30
CA GLN A 4 29.48 -3.13 -9.64
C GLN A 4 28.46 -2.36 -10.50
N SER A 5 28.64 -2.37 -11.82
CA SER A 5 27.72 -1.71 -12.75
C SER A 5 26.36 -2.41 -12.83
N VAL A 6 26.36 -3.75 -12.77
CA VAL A 6 25.14 -4.56 -12.75
C VAL A 6 24.36 -4.34 -11.47
N VAL A 7 25.04 -4.31 -10.32
CA VAL A 7 24.42 -4.05 -9.01
C VAL A 7 23.77 -2.67 -9.01
N THR A 8 24.45 -1.63 -9.53
CA THR A 8 23.91 -0.27 -9.57
C THR A 8 22.70 -0.14 -10.51
N ALA A 9 22.71 -0.83 -11.65
CA ALA A 9 21.55 -0.87 -12.53
C ALA A 9 20.35 -1.57 -11.89
N MET A 10 20.58 -2.66 -11.15
CA MET A 10 19.53 -3.35 -10.39
C MET A 10 18.96 -2.49 -9.26
N THR A 11 19.78 -1.76 -8.50
CA THR A 11 19.28 -0.86 -7.44
C THR A 11 18.37 0.21 -8.01
N GLN A 12 18.78 0.85 -9.12
CA GLN A 12 17.97 1.86 -9.81
C GLN A 12 16.64 1.27 -10.32
N ALA A 13 16.66 0.03 -10.83
CA ALA A 13 15.44 -0.64 -11.26
C ALA A 13 14.47 -0.92 -10.10
N VAL A 14 14.99 -1.30 -8.92
CA VAL A 14 14.16 -1.51 -7.73
C VAL A 14 13.56 -0.19 -7.25
N GLU A 15 14.35 0.89 -7.18
CA GLU A 15 13.88 2.22 -6.79
C GLU A 15 12.81 2.74 -7.76
N LEU A 16 13.02 2.59 -9.06
CA LEU A 16 12.04 2.97 -10.09
C LEU A 16 10.74 2.18 -9.93
N ALA A 17 10.83 0.86 -9.73
CA ALA A 17 9.66 0.00 -9.51
C ALA A 17 8.90 0.39 -8.23
N GLN A 18 9.61 0.69 -7.15
CA GLN A 18 9.03 1.17 -5.91
C GLN A 18 8.31 2.50 -6.10
N ASN A 19 8.96 3.48 -6.74
CA ASN A 19 8.37 4.80 -6.98
C ASN A 19 7.13 4.72 -7.86
N ASN A 20 7.15 3.89 -8.92
CA ASN A 20 6.00 3.66 -9.78
C ASN A 20 4.84 3.02 -9.01
N ALA A 21 5.13 2.04 -8.14
CA ALA A 21 4.12 1.42 -7.30
C ALA A 21 3.50 2.44 -6.32
N LEU A 22 4.33 3.24 -5.64
CA LEU A 22 3.86 4.29 -4.72
C LEU A 22 3.01 5.35 -5.43
N ALA A 23 3.40 5.76 -6.64
CA ALA A 23 2.62 6.68 -7.46
C ALA A 23 1.27 6.08 -7.87
N ALA A 24 1.24 4.80 -8.26
CA ALA A 24 0.00 4.09 -8.57
C ALA A 24 -0.92 4.00 -7.34
N ILE A 25 -0.37 3.70 -6.17
CA ILE A 25 -1.13 3.66 -4.90
C ILE A 25 -1.72 5.04 -4.61
N ALA A 26 -0.94 6.12 -4.73
CA ALA A 26 -1.43 7.47 -4.52
C ALA A 26 -2.55 7.88 -5.50
N ALA A 27 -2.51 7.38 -6.73
CA ALA A 27 -3.53 7.65 -7.76
C ALA A 27 -4.85 6.90 -7.52
N THR A 28 -4.85 5.81 -6.74
CA THR A 28 -6.08 5.07 -6.45
C THR A 28 -7.03 5.86 -5.54
N LYS A 29 -8.30 5.91 -5.94
CA LYS A 29 -9.38 6.61 -5.23
C LYS A 29 -10.44 5.67 -4.65
N ASP A 30 -10.47 4.43 -5.12
CA ASP A 30 -11.49 3.46 -4.76
C ASP A 30 -10.87 2.20 -4.16
N LEU A 31 -11.58 1.58 -3.23
CA LEU A 31 -11.16 0.35 -2.54
C LEU A 31 -11.05 -0.84 -3.51
N SER A 32 -11.90 -0.89 -4.54
CA SER A 32 -11.80 -1.87 -5.64
C SER A 32 -10.51 -1.69 -6.45
N ALA A 33 -10.12 -0.44 -6.75
CA ALA A 33 -8.90 -0.13 -7.47
C ALA A 33 -7.64 -0.48 -6.65
N VAL A 34 -7.66 -0.29 -5.33
CA VAL A 34 -6.58 -0.74 -4.44
C VAL A 34 -6.46 -2.27 -4.46
N LYS A 35 -7.58 -3.01 -4.45
CA LYS A 35 -7.57 -4.48 -4.53
C LYS A 35 -7.03 -4.98 -5.87
N THR A 36 -7.41 -4.38 -6.99
CA THR A 36 -6.87 -4.74 -8.30
C THR A 36 -5.39 -4.44 -8.39
N LEU A 37 -4.95 -3.27 -7.91
CA LEU A 37 -3.53 -2.90 -7.87
C LEU A 37 -2.73 -3.86 -7.00
N THR A 38 -3.27 -4.26 -5.84
CA THR A 38 -2.65 -5.26 -4.96
C THR A 38 -2.51 -6.61 -5.65
N ALA A 39 -3.53 -7.05 -6.40
CA ALA A 39 -3.46 -8.28 -7.17
C ALA A 39 -2.40 -8.18 -8.27
N ASP A 40 -2.33 -7.05 -8.97
CA ASP A 40 -1.36 -6.81 -10.05
C ASP A 40 0.09 -6.77 -9.54
N LEU A 41 0.35 -6.12 -8.41
CA LEU A 41 1.67 -6.07 -7.78
C LEU A 41 2.12 -7.43 -7.22
N ASN A 42 1.19 -8.31 -6.88
CA ASN A 42 1.49 -9.68 -6.39
C ASN A 42 1.61 -10.72 -7.51
N LYS A 43 1.32 -10.38 -8.77
CA LYS A 43 1.48 -11.31 -9.89
C LYS A 43 2.93 -11.75 -10.06
N LYS A 44 3.11 -12.93 -10.66
CA LYS A 44 4.44 -13.46 -10.99
C LYS A 44 5.24 -12.54 -11.91
N ASP A 45 4.54 -11.84 -12.81
CA ASP A 45 5.13 -10.88 -13.76
C ASP A 45 5.28 -9.47 -13.18
N SER A 46 5.04 -9.29 -11.88
CA SER A 46 5.21 -7.98 -11.26
C SER A 46 6.69 -7.57 -11.27
N PRO A 47 6.98 -6.28 -11.44
CA PRO A 47 8.35 -5.79 -11.59
C PRO A 47 9.24 -6.15 -10.38
N LEU A 48 8.67 -6.29 -9.18
CA LEU A 48 9.41 -6.74 -8.00
C LEU A 48 9.71 -8.26 -8.01
N ASN A 49 8.79 -9.08 -8.52
CA ASN A 49 8.98 -10.53 -8.63
C ASN A 49 9.94 -10.92 -9.77
N THR A 50 9.95 -10.17 -10.86
CA THR A 50 10.94 -10.35 -11.94
C THR A 50 12.34 -10.03 -11.42
N LEU A 51 12.52 -8.92 -10.70
CA LEU A 51 13.78 -8.55 -10.06
C LEU A 51 14.24 -9.57 -9.02
N LYS A 52 13.30 -10.20 -8.29
CA LYS A 52 13.59 -11.32 -7.37
C LYS A 52 14.15 -12.55 -8.09
N SER A 53 13.65 -12.83 -9.29
CA SER A 53 14.12 -13.95 -10.10
C SER A 53 15.51 -13.67 -10.67
N ASP A 54 15.79 -12.41 -11.03
CA ASP A 54 17.10 -11.98 -11.53
C ASP A 54 18.18 -11.98 -10.42
N LEU A 55 17.81 -11.75 -9.17
CA LEU A 55 18.69 -11.90 -8.00
C LEU A 55 19.34 -13.30 -7.93
N GLY A 56 18.61 -14.34 -8.34
CA GLY A 56 19.10 -15.71 -8.37
C GLY A 56 20.28 -15.94 -9.32
N LYS A 57 20.44 -15.07 -10.32
CA LYS A 57 21.48 -15.16 -11.36
C LYS A 57 22.81 -14.54 -10.96
N LEU A 58 22.85 -13.77 -9.85
CA LEU A 58 24.11 -13.22 -9.33
C LEU A 58 25.03 -14.36 -8.88
N THR A 59 26.35 -14.16 -8.93
CA THR A 59 27.34 -15.16 -8.51
C THR A 59 27.99 -14.79 -7.17
N SER A 60 27.99 -13.49 -6.82
CA SER A 60 28.51 -12.94 -5.56
C SER A 60 27.51 -13.11 -4.40
N VAL A 61 27.98 -13.61 -3.26
CA VAL A 61 27.16 -13.86 -2.06
C VAL A 61 26.82 -12.57 -1.32
N ASP A 62 27.78 -11.63 -1.24
CA ASP A 62 27.56 -10.34 -0.57
C ASP A 62 26.58 -9.46 -1.34
N ASP A 63 26.70 -9.40 -2.67
CA ASP A 63 25.77 -8.62 -3.50
C ASP A 63 24.35 -9.22 -3.48
N LYS A 64 24.23 -10.55 -3.43
CA LYS A 64 22.94 -11.21 -3.23
C LYS A 64 22.29 -10.81 -1.90
N ARG A 65 23.09 -10.72 -0.84
CA ARG A 65 22.58 -10.35 0.49
C ARG A 65 22.08 -8.90 0.50
N THR A 66 22.88 -7.96 0.02
CA THR A 66 22.50 -6.54 0.00
C THR A 66 21.28 -6.29 -0.89
N MET A 67 21.25 -6.88 -2.08
CA MET A 67 20.13 -6.75 -3.01
C MET A 67 18.87 -7.46 -2.49
N GLY A 68 19.00 -8.64 -1.88
CA GLY A 68 17.88 -9.34 -1.25
C GLY A 68 17.27 -8.55 -0.09
N GLN A 69 18.10 -7.88 0.71
CA GLN A 69 17.63 -6.96 1.75
C GLN A 69 16.90 -5.77 1.15
N LEU A 70 17.48 -5.11 0.15
CA LEU A 70 16.88 -3.96 -0.51
C LEU A 70 15.51 -4.30 -1.12
N LEU A 71 15.40 -5.43 -1.82
CA LEU A 71 14.15 -5.90 -2.42
C LEU A 71 13.08 -6.22 -1.37
N ASN A 72 13.47 -6.84 -0.26
CA ASN A 72 12.54 -7.13 0.84
C ASN A 72 12.04 -5.82 1.48
N THR A 73 12.93 -4.87 1.73
CA THR A 73 12.57 -3.54 2.27
C THR A 73 11.63 -2.80 1.32
N ALA A 74 11.92 -2.80 0.01
CA ALA A 74 11.07 -2.19 -1.01
C ALA A 74 9.68 -2.84 -1.05
N SER A 75 9.62 -4.19 -1.01
CA SER A 75 8.35 -4.93 -0.98
C SER A 75 7.54 -4.62 0.28
N GLN A 76 8.19 -4.54 1.44
CA GLN A 76 7.53 -4.17 2.70
C GLN A 76 7.00 -2.73 2.66
N SER A 77 7.78 -1.79 2.10
CA SER A 77 7.37 -0.39 1.94
C SER A 77 6.13 -0.26 1.06
N VAL A 78 6.08 -0.97 -0.07
CA VAL A 78 4.92 -0.98 -0.98
C VAL A 78 3.70 -1.60 -0.29
N ASN A 79 3.87 -2.73 0.42
CA ASN A 79 2.78 -3.36 1.16
C ASN A 79 2.24 -2.48 2.30
N ALA A 80 3.12 -1.78 3.01
CA ALA A 80 2.72 -0.83 4.04
C ALA A 80 1.94 0.35 3.43
N ALA A 81 2.38 0.89 2.30
CA ALA A 81 1.67 1.96 1.59
C ALA A 81 0.29 1.51 1.10
N LEU A 82 0.16 0.28 0.58
CA LEU A 82 -1.12 -0.31 0.19
C LEU A 82 -2.08 -0.42 1.38
N LEU A 83 -1.59 -0.93 2.52
CA LEU A 83 -2.39 -1.08 3.73
C LEU A 83 -2.85 0.28 4.27
N THR A 84 -1.94 1.26 4.38
CA THR A 84 -2.29 2.62 4.80
C THR A 84 -3.38 3.19 3.91
N ARG A 85 -3.20 3.11 2.58
CA ARG A 85 -4.17 3.64 1.63
C ARG A 85 -5.53 2.94 1.71
N SER A 86 -5.57 1.61 1.87
CA SER A 86 -6.84 0.90 2.03
C SER A 86 -7.56 1.33 3.31
N THR A 87 -6.84 1.46 4.43
CA THR A 87 -7.44 1.88 5.71
C THR A 87 -7.97 3.30 5.66
N GLU A 88 -7.27 4.21 4.97
CA GLU A 88 -7.75 5.59 4.73
C GLU A 88 -9.09 5.57 3.97
N LEU A 89 -9.15 4.86 2.84
CA LEU A 89 -10.35 4.80 2.01
C LEU A 89 -11.53 4.13 2.76
N GLU A 90 -11.27 3.06 3.50
CA GLU A 90 -12.27 2.42 4.36
C GLU A 90 -12.83 3.39 5.41
N SER A 91 -11.97 4.16 6.07
CA SER A 91 -12.40 5.15 7.06
C SER A 91 -13.25 6.27 6.43
N LEU A 92 -12.89 6.70 5.22
CA LEU A 92 -13.64 7.71 4.47
C LEU A 92 -15.01 7.18 4.04
N GLU A 93 -15.11 5.94 3.57
CA GLU A 93 -16.40 5.31 3.23
C GLU A 93 -17.31 5.17 4.45
N ILE A 94 -16.76 4.74 5.59
CA ILE A 94 -17.50 4.60 6.84
C ILE A 94 -18.00 5.97 7.32
N SER A 95 -17.14 6.99 7.35
CA SER A 95 -17.53 8.34 7.78
C SER A 95 -18.59 8.96 6.86
N ALA A 96 -18.47 8.79 5.55
CA ALA A 96 -19.48 9.23 4.59
C ALA A 96 -20.83 8.50 4.78
N ARG A 97 -20.79 7.21 5.13
CA ARG A 97 -22.00 6.45 5.47
C ARG A 97 -22.65 6.96 6.75
N VAL A 98 -21.88 7.12 7.82
CA VAL A 98 -22.37 7.66 9.10
C VAL A 98 -22.98 9.05 8.91
N ALA A 99 -22.35 9.92 8.12
CA ALA A 99 -22.89 11.25 7.84
C ALA A 99 -24.24 11.21 7.08
N ARG A 100 -24.44 10.25 6.18
CA ARG A 100 -25.72 10.06 5.48
C ARG A 100 -26.81 9.47 6.37
N GLU A 101 -26.43 8.63 7.32
CA GLU A 101 -27.36 7.94 8.25
C GLU A 101 -27.61 8.77 9.53
N ALA A 102 -26.91 9.89 9.71
CA ALA A 102 -27.06 10.77 10.87
C ALA A 102 -28.48 11.38 10.89
N MET A 103 -29.23 11.07 11.95
CA MET A 103 -30.56 11.61 12.20
C MET A 103 -30.49 12.59 13.38
N ASP A 104 -31.23 13.70 13.29
CA ASP A 104 -31.41 14.60 14.42
C ASP A 104 -32.35 13.96 15.45
N LEU A 105 -31.79 13.61 16.61
CA LEU A 105 -32.51 12.97 17.71
C LEU A 105 -33.04 13.98 18.73
N SER A 106 -32.76 15.28 18.57
CA SER A 106 -33.15 16.31 19.54
C SER A 106 -34.67 16.47 19.65
N GLU A 107 -35.39 16.30 18.55
CA GLU A 107 -36.85 16.42 18.47
C GLU A 107 -37.60 15.29 19.21
N PHE A 108 -36.99 14.11 19.37
CA PHE A 108 -37.61 12.96 20.04
C PHE A 108 -37.38 12.92 21.55
N THR A 109 -36.71 13.93 22.12
CA THR A 109 -36.48 14.02 23.57
C THR A 109 -37.73 14.56 24.28
N THR A 110 -38.76 13.72 24.45
CA THR A 110 -39.90 14.08 25.32
C THR A 110 -39.43 14.13 26.78
N ARG A 111 -39.07 15.32 27.27
CA ARG A 111 -38.70 15.53 28.67
C ARG A 111 -39.94 15.31 29.54
N ARG A 112 -40.00 14.18 30.26
CA ARG A 112 -41.00 14.01 31.33
C ARG A 112 -40.78 15.13 32.35
N LYS A 113 -41.78 15.99 32.50
CA LYS A 113 -41.77 17.08 33.47
C LYS A 113 -41.67 16.45 34.86
N ARG A 114 -40.52 16.62 35.54
CA ARG A 114 -40.38 16.17 36.93
C ARG A 114 -41.38 16.96 37.78
N GLY A 115 -42.21 16.26 38.53
CA GLY A 115 -43.18 16.87 39.44
C GLY A 115 -42.45 17.70 40.50
N HIS A 116 -43.02 18.85 40.85
CA HIS A 116 -42.61 19.66 41.99
C HIS A 116 -43.63 19.42 43.11
N THR A 117 -43.14 19.06 44.29
CA THR A 117 -43.88 19.11 45.57
C THR A 117 -43.90 20.53 46.10
#